data_AF-A0A9E4U758-F1
#
_entry.id   AF-A0A9E4U758-F1
#
_cell.length_a   1.000
_cell.length_b   1.000
_cell.length_c   1.000
_cell.angle_alpha   90.00
_cell.angle_beta   90.00
_cell.angle_gamma   90.00
#
_symmetry.space_group_name_H-M   'P 1'
#
loop_
_entity.id
_entity.type
_entity.pdbx_description
1 polymer ?
#
loop_
_entity_poly.entity_id
_entity_poly.type
_entity_poly.pdbx_seq_one_letter_code
_entity_poly.pdbx_strand_id
1 'polypeptide(L)'
;MPRFEIITTNEARLKSATGKTADLIKEYLGYIEQLGAGKAGRLVPSPGETARAVRRRLGAAAKMGGKSLVIKRTADEVLFWAKERGTGLRRRGRPRKIE
;
A
#
# COMPACT_ATOMS: atom_id res chain seq x y z
N MET A 1 13.13 8.99 -33.98
CA MET A 1 13.40 9.85 -32.80
C MET A 1 12.49 9.37 -31.66
N PRO A 2 12.99 9.10 -30.44
CA PRO A 2 12.15 8.66 -29.33
C PRO A 2 11.26 9.80 -28.81
N ARG A 3 10.06 9.47 -28.31
CA ARG A 3 9.15 10.44 -27.69
C ARG A 3 9.48 10.56 -26.20
N PHE A 4 9.72 11.78 -25.73
CA PHE A 4 9.95 12.07 -24.31
C PHE A 4 8.65 12.58 -23.66
N GLU A 5 8.33 12.05 -22.49
CA GLU A 5 7.18 12.46 -21.68
C GLU A 5 7.56 12.45 -20.19
N ILE A 6 7.12 13.46 -19.44
CA ILE A 6 7.35 13.54 -18.00
C ILE A 6 6.14 12.94 -17.29
N ILE A 7 6.33 11.77 -16.68
CA ILE A 7 5.34 11.11 -15.84
C ILE A 7 5.70 11.26 -14.36
N THR A 8 4.72 11.07 -13.47
CA THR A 8 5.00 11.11 -12.02
C THR A 8 5.85 9.92 -11.57
N THR A 9 6.63 10.06 -10.49
CA THR A 9 7.43 8.94 -9.95
C THR A 9 6.58 7.74 -9.54
N ASN A 10 5.33 7.96 -9.14
CA ASN A 10 4.40 6.87 -8.81
C ASN A 10 3.97 6.12 -10.06
N GLU A 11 3.63 6.85 -11.13
CA GLU A 11 3.27 6.28 -12.41
C GLU A 11 4.45 5.54 -13.05
N ALA A 12 5.66 6.09 -12.95
CA ALA A 12 6.89 5.44 -13.39
C ALA A 12 7.13 4.11 -12.65
N ARG A 13 6.88 4.06 -11.33
CA ARG A 13 6.99 2.84 -10.53
C ARG A 13 5.93 1.80 -10.87
N LEU A 14 4.69 2.23 -11.15
CA LEU A 14 3.61 1.35 -11.58
C LEU A 14 3.88 0.74 -12.96
N LYS A 15 4.37 1.56 -13.90
CA LYS A 15 4.73 1.14 -15.27
C LYS A 15 6.00 0.27 -15.30
N SER A 16 6.96 0.51 -14.41
CA SER A 16 8.21 -0.27 -14.34
C SER A 16 8.16 -1.51 -13.44
N ALA A 17 7.12 -1.65 -12.61
CA ALA A 17 6.94 -2.84 -11.78
C ALA A 17 6.60 -4.05 -12.66
N THR A 18 7.55 -4.98 -12.79
CA THR A 18 7.42 -6.24 -13.54
C THR A 18 7.40 -7.45 -12.61
N GLY A 19 6.67 -8.49 -13.01
CA GLY A 19 6.61 -9.80 -12.33
C GLY A 19 5.46 -9.95 -11.30
N LYS A 20 5.36 -11.16 -10.72
CA LYS A 20 4.25 -11.58 -9.83
C LYS A 20 3.97 -10.64 -8.66
N THR A 21 5.01 -10.00 -8.13
CA THR A 21 4.87 -9.03 -7.02
C THR A 21 4.19 -7.74 -7.46
N ALA A 22 4.41 -7.30 -8.70
CA ALA A 22 3.79 -6.10 -9.26
C ALA A 22 2.28 -6.31 -9.46
N ASP A 23 1.89 -7.48 -9.96
CA ASP A 23 0.49 -7.84 -10.20
C ASP A 23 -0.29 -7.87 -8.88
N LEU A 24 0.29 -8.49 -7.84
CA LEU A 24 -0.29 -8.45 -6.50
C LEU A 24 -0.46 -7.01 -6.00
N ILE A 25 0.56 -6.16 -6.14
CA ILE A 25 0.46 -4.76 -5.68
C ILE A 25 -0.65 -3.99 -6.41
N LYS A 26 -0.82 -4.21 -7.72
CA LYS A 26 -1.91 -3.61 -8.51
C LYS A 26 -3.28 -4.07 -8.03
N GLU A 27 -3.41 -5.35 -7.69
CA GLU A 27 -4.63 -5.92 -7.12
C GLU A 27 -4.99 -5.24 -5.79
N TYR A 28 -4.02 -5.13 -4.88
CA TYR A 28 -4.20 -4.41 -3.61
C TYR A 28 -4.50 -2.93 -3.80
N LEU A 29 -3.94 -2.29 -4.83
CA LEU A 29 -4.27 -0.90 -5.18
C LEU A 29 -5.74 -0.77 -5.60
N GLY A 30 -6.25 -1.72 -6.38
CA GLY A 30 -7.67 -1.79 -6.74
C GLY A 30 -8.59 -1.86 -5.51
N TYR A 31 -8.26 -2.70 -4.53
CA TYR A 31 -9.01 -2.78 -3.27
C TYR A 31 -9.04 -1.43 -2.52
N ILE A 32 -7.93 -0.69 -2.55
CA ILE A 32 -7.80 0.61 -1.89
C ILE A 32 -8.55 1.71 -2.68
N GLU A 33 -8.71 1.58 -4.00
CA GLU A 33 -9.47 2.50 -4.85
C GLU A 33 -10.97 2.33 -4.71
N GLN A 34 -11.46 1.10 -4.55
CA GLN A 34 -12.87 0.82 -4.28
C GLN A 34 -13.33 1.32 -2.90
N LEU A 35 -12.38 1.61 -2.01
CA LEU A 35 -12.63 2.14 -0.68
C LEU A 35 -13.04 3.62 -0.73
N GLY A 36 -14.35 3.86 -0.73
CA GLY A 36 -14.93 5.19 -0.58
C GLY A 36 -14.69 5.80 0.81
N ALA A 37 -14.94 7.11 0.94
CA ALA A 37 -14.82 7.82 2.22
C ALA A 37 -15.73 7.19 3.30
N GLY A 38 -15.20 7.04 4.52
CA GLY A 38 -15.91 6.45 5.65
C GLY A 38 -16.08 4.93 5.62
N LYS A 39 -15.56 4.23 4.62
CA LYS A 39 -15.62 2.76 4.53
C LYS A 39 -14.32 2.11 5.04
N ALA A 40 -14.44 0.85 5.45
CA ALA A 40 -13.33 -0.02 5.78
C ALA A 40 -13.34 -1.25 4.86
N GLY A 41 -12.16 -1.67 4.42
CA GLY A 41 -11.92 -2.92 3.72
C GLY A 41 -11.47 -4.00 4.71
N ARG A 42 -11.85 -5.24 4.41
CA ARG A 42 -11.49 -6.43 5.16
C ARG A 42 -10.90 -7.46 4.22
N LEU A 43 -9.75 -8.02 4.58
CA LEU A 43 -9.06 -9.04 3.81
C LEU A 43 -8.76 -10.23 4.71
N VAL A 44 -9.15 -11.42 4.26
CA VAL A 44 -8.80 -12.69 4.89
C VAL A 44 -7.65 -13.28 4.06
N PRO A 45 -6.49 -13.60 4.67
CA PRO A 45 -5.38 -14.23 3.94
C PRO A 45 -5.80 -15.59 3.37
N SER A 46 -5.38 -15.87 2.14
CA SER A 46 -5.54 -17.20 1.54
C SER A 46 -4.71 -18.25 2.28
N PRO A 47 -5.07 -19.55 2.19
CA PRO A 47 -4.27 -20.63 2.75
C PRO A 47 -2.80 -20.57 2.29
N GLY A 48 -1.86 -20.57 3.23
CA GLY A 48 -0.42 -20.40 2.96
C GLY A 48 0.08 -18.95 2.92
N GLU A 49 -0.82 -17.97 2.98
CA GLU A 49 -0.47 -16.56 3.19
C GLU A 49 -0.69 -16.14 4.64
N THR A 50 0.19 -15.31 5.17
CA THR A 50 0.04 -14.79 6.54
C THR A 50 -0.62 -13.41 6.51
N ALA A 51 -1.43 -13.08 7.52
CA ALA A 51 -1.95 -11.72 7.69
C ALA A 51 -0.84 -10.65 7.77
N ARG A 52 0.39 -11.06 8.15
CA ARG A 52 1.58 -10.20 8.10
C ARG A 52 2.01 -9.87 6.67
N ALA A 53 1.97 -10.85 5.76
CA ALA A 53 2.29 -10.68 4.35
C ALA A 53 1.25 -9.78 3.66
N VAL A 54 -0.04 -10.04 3.87
CA VAL A 54 -1.14 -9.22 3.38
C VAL A 54 -0.97 -7.76 3.82
N ARG A 55 -0.73 -7.51 5.11
CA ARG A 55 -0.48 -6.15 5.64
C ARG A 55 0.69 -5.46 4.96
N ARG A 56 1.79 -6.18 4.68
CA ARG A 56 2.97 -5.61 4.01
C ARG A 56 2.65 -5.21 2.57
N ARG A 57 1.95 -6.06 1.82
CA ARG A 57 1.54 -5.80 0.43
C ARG A 57 0.56 -4.63 0.35
N LEU A 58 -0.43 -4.61 1.24
CA LEU A 58 -1.40 -3.52 1.34
C LEU A 58 -0.74 -2.17 1.66
N GLY A 59 0.23 -2.16 2.60
CA GLY A 59 1.00 -0.95 2.90
C GLY A 59 1.88 -0.47 1.74
N ALA A 60 2.44 -1.40 0.94
CA ALA A 60 3.20 -1.06 -0.25
C ALA A 60 2.30 -0.46 -1.35
N ALA A 61 1.14 -1.07 -1.59
CA ALA A 61 0.14 -0.57 -2.53
C ALA A 61 -0.37 0.82 -2.15
N ALA A 62 -0.70 1.04 -0.86
CA ALA A 62 -1.11 2.35 -0.36
C ALA A 62 -0.05 3.43 -0.61
N LYS A 63 1.21 3.12 -0.31
CA LYS A 63 2.34 4.02 -0.54
C LYS A 63 2.53 4.33 -2.03
N MET A 64 2.34 3.34 -2.90
CA MET A 64 2.44 3.50 -4.35
C MET A 64 1.31 4.37 -4.91
N GLY A 65 0.08 4.18 -4.41
CA GLY A 65 -1.08 5.00 -4.75
C GLY A 65 -1.13 6.36 -4.05
N GLY A 66 -0.11 6.73 -3.26
CA GLY A 66 -0.07 8.00 -2.54
C GLY A 66 -1.14 8.14 -1.44
N LYS A 67 -1.74 7.03 -1.00
CA LYS A 67 -2.81 7.01 0.00
C LYS A 67 -2.26 6.66 1.38
N SER A 68 -2.78 7.32 2.40
CA SER A 68 -2.50 6.96 3.80
C SER A 68 -3.63 6.08 4.32
N LEU A 69 -3.31 4.86 4.73
CA LEU A 69 -4.27 3.92 5.31
C LEU A 69 -3.92 3.62 6.75
N VAL A 70 -4.95 3.44 7.57
CA VAL A 70 -4.83 2.72 8.84
C VAL A 70 -5.01 1.25 8.54
N ILE A 71 -4.06 0.41 8.97
CA ILE A 71 -4.12 -1.05 8.77
C ILE A 71 -4.02 -1.73 10.12
N LYS A 72 -5.11 -2.39 10.54
CA LYS A 72 -5.17 -3.26 11.71
C LYS A 72 -5.14 -4.72 11.27
N ARG A 73 -4.49 -5.54 12.07
CA ARG A 73 -4.40 -6.99 11.86
C ARG A 73 -4.98 -7.68 13.09
N THR A 74 -5.83 -8.67 12.87
CA THR A 74 -6.25 -9.65 13.87
C THR A 74 -5.60 -11.01 13.56
N ALA A 75 -5.96 -12.08 14.26
CA ALA A 75 -5.36 -13.40 14.01
C ALA A 75 -5.54 -13.85 12.55
N ASP A 76 -6.73 -13.67 12.00
CA ASP A 76 -7.14 -14.27 10.73
C ASP A 76 -7.51 -13.25 9.65
N GLU A 77 -7.50 -11.95 9.95
CA GLU A 77 -7.90 -10.93 8.98
C GLU A 77 -7.09 -9.62 9.11
N VAL A 78 -7.14 -8.84 8.03
CA VAL A 78 -6.56 -7.51 7.91
C VAL A 78 -7.68 -6.53 7.61
N LEU A 79 -7.88 -5.59 8.52
CA LEU A 79 -8.84 -4.49 8.40
C LEU A 79 -8.11 -3.21 8.02
N PHE A 80 -8.65 -2.43 7.10
CA PHE A 80 -8.02 -1.19 6.67
C PHE A 80 -9.02 -0.13 6.22
N TRP A 81 -8.68 1.14 6.41
CA TRP A 81 -9.49 2.27 5.98
C TRP A 81 -8.62 3.47 5.67
N ALA A 82 -9.17 4.42 4.90
CA ALA A 82 -8.50 5.67 4.59
C ALA A 82 -8.25 6.45 5.88
N LYS A 83 -7.00 6.86 6.10
CA LYS A 83 -6.69 7.84 7.13
C LYS A 83 -7.13 9.19 6.58
N GLU A 84 -8.09 9.85 7.23
CA GLU A 84 -8.37 11.25 6.92
C GLU A 84 -7.06 12.04 6.94
N ARG A 85 -6.89 12.98 6.00
CA ARG A 85 -5.68 13.82 5.92
C ARG A 85 -5.66 14.83 7.08
N GLY A 86 -5.64 14.33 8.31
CA GLY A 86 -5.15 15.04 9.47
C GLY A 86 -3.63 15.12 9.38
N THR A 87 -3.15 16.36 9.29
CA THR A 87 -1.78 16.82 9.35
C THR A 87 -0.86 15.92 10.21
N GLY A 88 0.24 15.48 9.60
CA GLY A 88 1.48 15.12 10.29
C GLY A 88 1.43 13.98 11.32
N LEU A 89 1.94 12.80 10.95
CA LEU A 89 2.86 12.14 11.86
C LEU A 89 3.97 11.43 11.11
N ARG A 90 5.17 11.90 11.44
CA ARG A 90 6.48 11.62 10.91
C ARG A 90 6.76 10.12 10.89
N ARG A 91 7.52 9.69 9.88
CA ARG A 91 8.17 8.39 9.82
C ARG A 91 8.84 8.13 11.18
N ARG A 92 8.37 7.14 11.95
CA ARG A 92 9.20 6.52 13.00
C ARG A 92 10.31 5.76 12.29
N GLY A 93 11.34 6.49 11.88
CA GLY A 93 12.64 5.92 11.61
C GLY A 93 13.22 5.45 12.93
N ARG A 94 13.70 4.21 12.97
CA ARG A 94 14.59 3.71 14.01
C ARG A 94 15.71 4.76 14.20
N PRO A 95 16.00 5.25 15.42
CA PRO A 95 17.15 6.11 15.62
C PRO A 95 18.39 5.36 15.13
N ARG A 96 19.15 5.98 14.21
CA ARG A 96 20.49 5.49 13.88
C ARG A 96 21.32 5.71 15.14
N LYS A 97 21.87 4.62 15.68
CA LYS A 97 22.89 4.69 16.73
C LYS A 97 24.06 5.47 16.10
N ILE A 98 24.32 6.67 16.62
CA ILE A 98 25.54 7.40 16.33
C ILE A 98 26.59 6.75 17.23
N GLU A 99 27.64 6.22 16.62
CA GLU A 99 28.85 5.77 17.30
C GLU A 99 29.97 6.72 16.88
#